data_AF-A0A1B4FEU3-F1
#
_entry.id   AF-A0A1B4FEU3-F1
#
_cell.length_a   1.000
_cell.length_b   1.000
_cell.length_c   1.000
_cell.angle_alpha   90.00
_cell.angle_beta   90.00
_cell.angle_gamma   90.00
#
_symmetry.space_group_name_H-M   'P 1'
#
loop_
_entity.id
_entity.type
_entity.pdbx_description
1 polymer ?
#
loop_
_entity_poly.entity_id
_entity_poly.type
_entity_poly.pdbx_seq_one_letter_code
_entity_poly.pdbx_strand_id
1 'polypeptide(L)' 'MPKPTTNLECLTEIMTFSRYGALAQAFVMDALSKHAERIATAPLDKLQEQFGVHPLISAEAWQDVAR' A
#
# COMPACT_ATOMS: atom_id res chain seq x y z
N MET A 1 -13.21 20.15 -17.05
CA MET A 1 -12.40 19.57 -15.95
C MET A 1 -11.87 18.23 -16.44
N PRO A 2 -10.60 17.86 -16.19
CA PRO A 2 -10.11 16.53 -16.52
C PRO A 2 -10.89 15.47 -15.74
N LYS A 3 -11.07 14.30 -16.36
CA LYS A 3 -11.79 13.16 -15.74
C LYS A 3 -11.00 12.70 -14.50
N PRO A 4 -11.65 12.36 -13.37
CA PRO A 4 -10.96 11.78 -12.23
C PRO A 4 -10.33 10.44 -12.63
N THR A 5 -9.04 10.29 -12.38
CA THR A 5 -8.29 9.05 -12.60
C THR A 5 -8.66 8.03 -11.54
N THR A 6 -9.03 6.82 -11.95
CA THR A 6 -9.27 5.70 -11.04
C THR A 6 -7.96 5.22 -10.41
N ASN A 7 -8.03 4.55 -9.26
CA ASN A 7 -6.86 3.89 -8.65
C ASN A 7 -6.17 2.94 -9.66
N LEU A 8 -6.96 2.25 -10.49
CA LEU A 8 -6.43 1.35 -11.51
C LEU A 8 -5.67 2.09 -12.62
N GLU A 9 -6.22 3.18 -13.13
CA GLU A 9 -5.55 4.02 -14.15
C GLU A 9 -4.25 4.63 -13.58
N CYS A 10 -4.28 5.12 -12.34
CA CYS A 10 -3.11 5.66 -11.65
C CYS A 10 -2.00 4.61 -11.47
N LEU A 11 -2.36 3.43 -10.95
CA LEU A 11 -1.40 2.33 -10.79
C LEU A 11 -0.87 1.83 -12.13
N THR A 12 -1.71 1.77 -13.16
CA THR A 12 -1.30 1.38 -14.51
C THR A 12 -0.25 2.35 -15.05
N GLU A 13 -0.45 3.66 -14.89
CA GLU A 13 0.53 4.66 -15.34
C GLU A 13 1.88 4.52 -14.64
N ILE A 14 1.87 4.33 -13.31
CA ILE A 14 3.07 4.08 -12.50
C ILE A 14 3.81 2.82 -12.95
N MET A 15 3.05 1.75 -13.22
CA MET A 15 3.60 0.45 -13.60
C MET A 15 4.10 0.45 -15.05
N THR A 16 3.40 1.10 -15.98
CA THR A 16 3.68 1.02 -17.43
C THR A 16 4.82 1.93 -17.88
N PHE A 17 4.96 3.13 -17.31
CA PHE A 17 5.93 4.13 -17.78
C PHE A 17 7.15 4.31 -16.87
N SER A 18 7.41 3.34 -15.99
CA SER A 18 8.57 3.43 -15.10
C SER A 18 9.89 3.43 -15.87
N ARG A 19 10.80 4.34 -15.50
CA ARG A 19 12.15 4.51 -16.08
C ARG A 19 12.97 3.21 -16.10
N TYR A 20 12.67 2.28 -15.19
CA TYR A 20 13.37 0.99 -15.05
C TYR A 20 12.50 -0.21 -15.44
N GLY A 21 11.33 0.03 -16.05
CA GLY A 21 10.42 -1.01 -16.54
C GLY A 21 10.08 -2.07 -15.48
N ALA A 22 10.21 -3.34 -15.85
CA ALA A 22 9.88 -4.49 -15.01
C ALA A 22 10.65 -4.52 -13.67
N LEU A 23 11.85 -3.95 -13.60
CA LEU A 23 12.63 -3.94 -12.34
C LEU A 23 11.97 -3.04 -11.29
N ALA A 24 11.42 -1.90 -11.69
CA ALA A 24 10.67 -1.04 -10.79
C ALA A 24 9.37 -1.72 -10.34
N GLN A 25 8.71 -2.45 -11.23
CA GLN A 25 7.51 -3.23 -10.87
C GLN A 25 7.86 -4.30 -9.82
N ALA A 26 8.91 -5.09 -10.06
CA ALA A 26 9.36 -6.11 -9.12
C ALA A 26 9.72 -5.52 -7.76
N PHE A 27 10.41 -4.36 -7.74
CA PHE A 27 10.73 -3.64 -6.50
C PHE A 27 9.48 -3.19 -5.75
N VAL A 28 8.50 -2.60 -6.44
CA VAL A 28 7.22 -2.18 -5.83
C VAL A 28 6.47 -3.38 -5.26
N MET A 29 6.36 -4.47 -6.03
CA MET A 29 5.67 -5.69 -5.59
C MET A 29 6.36 -6.34 -4.39
N ASP A 30 7.69 -6.37 -4.36
CA ASP A 30 8.46 -6.88 -3.21
C ASP A 30 8.25 -6.02 -1.96
N ALA A 31 8.33 -4.69 -2.11
CA ALA A 31 8.11 -3.75 -1.01
C ALA A 31 6.69 -3.84 -0.44
N LEU A 32 5.67 -3.92 -1.31
CA LEU A 32 4.28 -4.07 -0.92
C LEU A 32 4.04 -5.42 -0.22
N SER A 33 4.55 -6.52 -0.78
CA SER A 33 4.43 -7.85 -0.18
C SER A 33 5.02 -7.89 1.23
N LYS A 34 6.26 -7.40 1.39
CA LYS A 34 6.94 -7.34 2.69
C LYS A 34 6.24 -6.42 3.68
N HIS A 35 5.65 -5.33 3.22
CA HIS A 35 4.89 -4.44 4.07
C HIS A 35 3.57 -5.08 4.51
N ALA A 36 2.82 -5.68 3.58
CA ALA A 36 1.57 -6.38 3.87
C ALA A 36 1.79 -7.49 4.90
N GLU A 37 2.80 -8.34 4.70
CA GLU A 37 3.13 -9.41 5.64
C GLU A 37 3.43 -8.87 7.06
N ARG A 38 4.22 -7.79 7.15
CA ARG A 38 4.52 -7.15 8.44
C ARG A 38 3.27 -6.63 9.13
N ILE A 39 2.36 -5.99 8.39
CA ILE A 39 1.12 -5.44 8.94
C ILE A 39 0.14 -6.56 9.33
N ALA A 40 0.00 -7.60 8.50
CA ALA A 40 -0.89 -8.73 8.74
C ALA A 40 -0.52 -9.55 9.99
N THR A 41 0.77 -9.60 10.33
CA THR A 41 1.33 -10.43 11.42
C THR A 41 1.64 -9.65 12.69
N ALA A 42 1.73 -8.32 12.63
CA ALA A 42 2.02 -7.50 13.80
C ALA A 42 0.87 -7.55 14.83
N PRO A 43 1.18 -7.52 16.14
CA PRO A 43 0.18 -7.30 17.17
C PRO A 43 -0.58 -5.99 16.96
N LEU A 44 -1.91 -6.01 17.12
CA LEU A 44 -2.77 -4.86 16.83
C LEU A 44 -2.45 -3.65 17.72
N ASP A 45 -2.11 -3.87 18.98
CA ASP A 45 -1.67 -2.84 19.93
C ASP A 45 -0.42 -2.10 19.42
N LYS A 46 0.54 -2.85 18.84
CA LYS A 46 1.74 -2.27 18.24
C LYS A 46 1.42 -1.44 17.00
N LEU A 47 0.47 -1.88 16.18
CA LEU A 47 0.01 -1.12 15.02
C LEU A 47 -0.73 0.17 15.44
N GLN A 48 -1.55 0.10 16.49
CA GLN A 48 -2.24 1.26 17.05
C GLN A 48 -1.26 2.29 17.62
N GLU A 49 -0.22 1.85 18.35
CA GLU A 49 0.89 2.73 18.78
C GLU A 49 1.59 3.39 17.59
N GLN A 50 1.82 2.62 16.51
CA GLN A 50 2.60 3.08 15.36
C GLN A 50 1.82 4.03 14.43
N PHE A 51 0.52 3.79 14.21
CA PHE A 51 -0.33 4.66 13.41
C PHE A 51 -0.85 5.86 14.21
N GLY A 52 -0.88 5.78 15.54
CA GLY A 52 -1.48 6.79 16.40
C GLY A 52 -2.97 6.97 16.11
N VAL A 53 -3.53 8.10 16.53
CA VAL A 53 -4.92 8.47 16.21
C VAL A 53 -4.96 9.04 14.79
N HIS A 54 -4.81 8.19 13.78
CA HIS A 54 -4.91 8.62 12.39
C HIS A 54 -6.39 8.69 11.98
N PRO A 55 -6.97 9.87 11.70
CA PRO A 55 -8.41 10.05 11.53
C PRO A 55 -9.02 9.36 10.30
N LEU A 56 -8.18 8.80 9.41
CA LEU A 56 -8.59 8.20 8.14
C LEU A 56 -8.21 6.72 8.03
N ILE A 57 -7.41 6.18 8.95
CA ILE A 57 -6.88 4.81 8.87
C ILE A 57 -6.95 4.19 10.28
N SER A 58 -7.90 3.28 10.49
CA SER A 58 -7.90 2.44 11.69
C SER A 58 -6.87 1.32 11.54
N ALA A 59 -6.13 1.02 12.61
CA ALA A 59 -5.15 -0.07 12.61
C ALA A 59 -5.78 -1.43 12.26
N GLU A 60 -7.03 -1.66 12.68
CA GLU A 60 -7.82 -2.85 12.39
C GLU A 60 -8.07 -2.98 10.88
N ALA A 61 -8.69 -1.97 10.26
CA ALA A 61 -8.95 -2.00 8.82
C ALA A 61 -7.66 -2.09 8.01
N TRP A 62 -6.58 -1.45 8.45
CA TRP A 62 -5.30 -1.54 7.76
C TRP A 62 -4.68 -2.94 7.86
N GLN A 63 -4.82 -3.59 9.02
CA GLN A 63 -4.40 -4.98 9.21
C GLN A 63 -5.23 -5.95 8.37
N ASP A 64 -6.54 -5.73 8.25
CA ASP A 64 -7.42 -6.57 7.43
C ASP A 64 -7.16 -6.40 5.93
N VAL A 65 -6.84 -5.20 5.45
CA VAL A 65 -6.43 -4.96 4.05
C VAL A 65 -5.11 -5.67 3.72
N ALA A 66 -4.26 -5.92 4.71
CA ALA A 66 -2.96 -6.55 4.52
C ALA A 66 -2.99 -8.09 4.47
N ARG A 67 -4.12 -8.73 4.78
CA ARG A 67 -4.33 -10.19 4.73
C ARG A 67 -4.84 -10.65 3.37
#